data_AF-A0A535E689-F1
#
_entry.id   AF-A0A535E689-F1
#
_cell.length_a   1.000
_cell.length_b   1.000
_cell.length_c   1.000
_cell.angle_alpha   90.00
_cell.angle_beta   90.00
_cell.angle_gamma   90.00
#
_symmetry.space_group_name_H-M   'P 1'
#
loop_
_entity.id
_entity.type
_entity.pdbx_description
1 polymer ?
#
loop_
_entity_poly.entity_id
_entity_poly.type
_entity_poly.pdbx_seq_one_letter_code
_entity_poly.pdbx_strand_id
1 'polypeptide(L)'
;MARMTSRPKKVTVRYRGIPYSLNLVACRRALVARQVDGDLDSMESLADTVGVSRSTASRFFSGKPTSLTVTLRILKALKLKFEDVATPETDEDSAA
;
A
#
# COMPACT_ATOMS: atom_id res chain seq x y z
N MET A 1 -7.67 24.99 -7.44
CA MET A 1 -8.33 23.98 -6.59
C MET A 1 -7.90 22.60 -7.05
N ALA A 2 -7.09 21.88 -6.28
CA ALA A 2 -6.61 20.56 -6.66
C ALA A 2 -7.81 19.60 -6.76
N ARG A 3 -8.04 19.00 -7.94
CA ARG A 3 -9.00 17.91 -8.10
C ARG A 3 -8.67 16.87 -7.04
N MET A 4 -9.57 16.70 -6.06
CA MET A 4 -9.55 15.53 -5.19
C MET A 4 -9.91 14.33 -6.07
N THR A 5 -8.95 13.83 -6.83
CA THR A 5 -9.04 12.53 -7.47
C THR A 5 -9.33 11.54 -6.35
N SER A 6 -10.49 10.90 -6.42
CA SER A 6 -10.92 9.90 -5.43
C SER A 6 -9.76 8.96 -5.16
N ARG A 7 -9.27 8.94 -3.91
CA ARG A 7 -8.10 8.15 -3.54
C ARG A 7 -8.38 6.68 -3.89
N PRO A 8 -7.53 6.02 -4.69
CA PRO A 8 -7.81 4.65 -5.14
C PRO A 8 -7.99 3.74 -3.93
N LYS A 9 -9.02 2.89 -3.98
CA LYS A 9 -9.32 1.92 -2.91
C LYS A 9 -8.48 0.66 -3.04
N LYS A 10 -8.20 0.26 -4.28
CA LYS A 10 -7.37 -0.90 -4.64
C LYS A 10 -6.40 -0.54 -5.77
N VAL A 11 -5.36 -1.34 -5.94
CA VAL A 11 -4.44 -1.29 -7.08
C VAL A 11 -4.01 -2.69 -7.47
N THR A 12 -4.04 -3.00 -8.76
CA THR A 12 -3.46 -4.24 -9.29
C THR A 12 -1.95 -4.05 -9.50
N VAL A 13 -1.15 -4.92 -8.91
CA VAL A 13 0.31 -4.95 -9.03
C VAL A 13 0.75 -6.36 -9.41
N ARG A 14 1.77 -6.49 -10.27
CA ARG A 14 2.31 -7.80 -10.63
C ARG A 14 3.56 -8.09 -9.82
N TYR A 15 3.54 -9.19 -9.08
CA TYR A 15 4.70 -9.69 -8.35
C TYR A 15 5.06 -11.08 -8.85
N ARG A 16 6.30 -11.26 -9.29
CA ARG A 16 6.79 -12.53 -9.86
C ARG A 16 5.87 -13.09 -10.97
N GLY A 17 5.29 -12.21 -11.79
CA GLY A 17 4.36 -12.57 -12.87
C GLY A 17 2.89 -12.72 -12.46
N ILE A 18 2.58 -12.81 -11.17
CA ILE A 18 1.22 -13.01 -10.66
C ILE A 18 0.59 -11.63 -10.37
N PRO A 19 -0.60 -11.32 -10.91
CA PRO A 19 -1.34 -10.12 -10.54
C PRO A 19 -1.93 -10.25 -9.14
N TYR A 20 -1.77 -9.21 -8.33
CA TYR A 20 -2.34 -9.07 -7.00
C TYR A 20 -3.13 -7.78 -6.90
N SER A 21 -4.34 -7.87 -6.36
CA SER A 21 -5.15 -6.74 -5.95
C SER A 21 -4.75 -6.32 -4.53
N LEU A 22 -4.12 -5.16 -4.39
CA LEU A 22 -3.76 -4.57 -3.09
C LEU A 22 -4.87 -3.68 -2.54
N ASN A 23 -5.28 -3.92 -1.30
CA ASN A 23 -6.26 -3.11 -0.56
C ASN A 23 -5.57 -1.90 0.09
N LEU A 24 -5.62 -0.76 -0.60
CA LEU A 24 -5.05 0.51 -0.12
C LEU A 24 -5.84 1.11 1.05
N VAL A 25 -7.13 0.77 1.18
CA VAL A 25 -7.94 1.21 2.33
C VAL A 25 -7.42 0.57 3.61
N ALA A 26 -7.12 -0.73 3.58
CA ALA A 26 -6.52 -1.45 4.71
C ALA A 26 -5.15 -0.85 5.08
N CYS A 27 -4.30 -0.59 4.09
CA CYS A 27 -3.00 0.04 4.32
C CYS A 27 -3.13 1.43 4.97
N ARG A 28 -4.07 2.27 4.50
CA ARG A 28 -4.30 3.61 5.09
C ARG A 28 -4.85 3.52 6.51
N ARG A 29 -5.77 2.59 6.79
CA ARG A 29 -6.29 2.37 8.14
C ARG A 29 -5.17 1.94 9.09
N ALA A 30 -4.29 1.03 8.66
CA ALA A 30 -3.14 0.64 9.45
C ALA A 30 -2.19 1.81 9.70
N LEU A 31 -1.94 2.66 8.70
CA LEU A 31 -1.13 3.87 8.91
C LEU A 31 -1.72 4.78 9.99
N VAL A 32 -3.03 5.03 9.94
CA VAL A 32 -3.71 5.83 10.96
C VAL A 32 -3.65 5.15 12.34
N ALA A 33 -3.81 3.83 12.40
CA ALA A 33 -3.68 3.10 13.65
C ALA A 33 -2.28 3.24 14.26
N ARG A 34 -1.22 3.19 13.44
CA ARG A 34 0.16 3.42 13.87
C ARG A 34 0.40 4.87 14.32
N GLN A 35 -0.30 5.83 13.71
CA GLN A 35 -0.27 7.24 14.14
C GLN A 35 -0.92 7.46 15.50
N VAL A 36 -2.05 6.79 15.75
CA VAL A 36 -2.73 6.86 17.04
C VAL A 36 -1.92 6.17 18.14
N ASP A 37 -1.23 5.07 17.82
CA ASP A 37 -0.39 4.30 18.75
C ASP A 37 0.95 5.01 19.08
N GLY A 38 1.35 6.00 18.28
CA GLY A 38 2.63 6.69 18.41
C GLY A 38 3.82 5.96 17.76
N ASP A 39 3.57 4.84 17.07
CA ASP A 39 4.58 4.09 16.31
C ASP A 39 5.11 4.90 15.09
N LEU A 40 4.26 5.72 14.47
CA LEU A 40 4.57 6.54 13.30
C LEU A 40 3.87 7.89 13.43
N ASP A 41 4.57 9.00 13.50
CA ASP A 41 3.97 10.34 13.59
C ASP A 41 3.49 10.91 12.23
N SER A 42 4.03 10.42 11.10
CA SER A 42 3.79 11.04 9.80
C SER A 42 4.09 10.11 8.62
N MET A 43 3.74 10.55 7.41
CA MET A 43 4.15 9.86 6.17
C MET A 43 5.67 9.91 5.98
N GLU A 44 6.32 10.94 6.53
CA GLU A 44 7.76 11.12 6.46
C GLU A 44 8.46 10.12 7.37
N SER A 45 8.02 9.97 8.62
CA SER A 45 8.57 8.96 9.51
C SER A 45 8.33 7.52 9.04
N LEU A 46 7.21 7.24 8.34
CA LEU A 46 7.04 5.97 7.63
C LEU A 46 8.13 5.78 6.56
N ALA A 47 8.39 6.80 5.75
CA ALA A 47 9.35 6.73 4.67
C ALA A 47 10.77 6.49 5.23
N ASP A 48 11.13 7.19 6.31
CA ASP A 48 12.39 7.04 7.02
C ASP A 48 12.54 5.64 7.63
N THR A 49 11.49 5.15 8.31
CA THR A 49 11.47 3.79 8.89
C THR A 49 11.65 2.70 7.83
N VAL A 50 11.09 2.91 6.64
CA VAL A 50 11.16 1.98 5.50
C VAL A 50 12.48 2.12 4.72
N GLY A 51 13.16 3.27 4.86
CA GLY A 51 14.36 3.62 4.09
C GLY A 51 14.05 3.95 2.63
N VAL A 52 12.96 4.69 2.37
CA VAL A 52 12.57 5.16 1.02
C VAL A 52 12.27 6.65 1.04
N SER A 53 12.23 7.29 -0.13
CA SER A 53 11.78 8.68 -0.20
C SER A 53 10.30 8.82 0.13
N ARG A 54 9.90 9.94 0.73
CA ARG A 54 8.50 10.29 0.99
C ARG A 54 7.63 10.19 -0.27
N SER A 55 8.16 10.57 -1.43
CA SER A 55 7.47 10.43 -2.72
C SER A 55 7.21 8.97 -3.11
N THR A 56 8.11 8.05 -2.76
CA THR A 56 7.94 6.60 -2.98
C THR A 56 6.84 6.03 -2.08
N ALA A 57 6.84 6.41 -0.79
CA ALA A 57 5.76 6.04 0.13
C ALA A 57 4.40 6.60 -0.35
N SER A 58 4.36 7.87 -0.76
CA SER A 58 3.15 8.50 -1.31
C SER A 58 2.64 7.81 -2.59
N ARG A 59 3.54 7.40 -3.49
CA ARG A 59 3.20 6.64 -4.71
C ARG A 59 2.49 5.33 -4.37
N PHE A 60 2.97 4.59 -3.37
CA PHE A 60 2.33 3.37 -2.90
C PHE A 60 0.87 3.61 -2.50
N PHE A 61 0.61 4.59 -1.62
CA PHE A 61 -0.76 4.92 -1.19
C PHE A 61 -1.62 5.56 -2.28
N SER A 62 -1.00 6.03 -3.36
CA SER A 62 -1.68 6.57 -4.55
C SER A 62 -1.96 5.51 -5.61
N GLY A 63 -1.70 4.22 -5.31
CA GLY A 63 -1.93 3.12 -6.25
C GLY A 63 -1.01 3.17 -7.46
N LYS A 64 0.18 3.76 -7.33
CA LYS A 64 1.22 3.64 -8.34
C LYS A 64 2.03 2.36 -8.08
N PRO A 65 2.41 1.62 -9.13
CA PRO A 65 3.17 0.38 -8.95
C PRO A 65 4.50 0.68 -8.26
N THR A 66 4.83 -0.14 -7.28
CA THR A 66 6.10 -0.13 -6.55
C THR A 66 6.68 -1.55 -6.55
N SER A 67 7.97 -1.69 -6.28
CA SER A 67 8.59 -3.02 -6.23
C SER A 67 8.03 -3.84 -5.06
N LEU A 68 8.07 -5.17 -5.19
CA LEU A 68 7.67 -6.10 -4.12
C LEU A 68 8.44 -5.81 -2.83
N THR A 69 9.75 -5.55 -2.92
CA THR A 69 10.60 -5.23 -1.77
C THR A 69 10.11 -3.99 -1.04
N VAL A 70 9.79 -2.91 -1.77
CA VAL A 70 9.24 -1.68 -1.16
C VAL A 70 7.89 -1.96 -0.52
N THR A 71 7.02 -2.69 -1.18
CA THR A 71 5.71 -3.07 -0.64
C THR A 71 5.84 -3.84 0.66
N LEU A 72 6.67 -4.90 0.70
CA LEU A 72 6.87 -5.70 1.91
C LEU A 72 7.45 -4.89 3.07
N ARG A 73 8.36 -3.95 2.79
CA ARG A 73 8.90 -3.06 3.83
C ARG A 73 7.83 -2.11 4.38
N ILE A 74 7.01 -1.52 3.52
CA ILE A 74 5.88 -0.66 3.94
C ILE A 74 4.90 -1.47 4.79
N LEU A 75 4.49 -2.66 4.34
CA LEU A 75 3.57 -3.51 5.11
C LEU A 75 4.15 -3.91 6.46
N LYS A 76 5.45 -4.22 6.53
CA LYS A 76 6.15 -4.50 7.79
C LYS A 76 6.08 -3.31 8.75
N ALA A 77 6.33 -2.08 8.27
CA ALA A 77 6.24 -0.87 9.08
C ALA A 77 4.79 -0.61 9.57
N LEU A 78 3.79 -0.97 8.76
CA LEU A 78 2.38 -0.89 9.14
C LEU A 78 1.93 -2.03 10.08
N LYS A 79 2.82 -3.01 10.35
CA LYS A 79 2.52 -4.27 11.05
C LYS A 79 1.37 -5.05 10.37
N LEU A 80 1.36 -5.06 9.04
CA LEU A 80 0.45 -5.84 8.21
C LEU A 80 1.21 -6.98 7.53
N LYS A 81 0.54 -8.11 7.33
CA LYS A 81 1.06 -9.14 6.44
C LYS A 81 0.61 -8.88 5.00
N PHE A 82 1.33 -9.46 4.05
CA PHE A 82 0.97 -9.37 2.64
C PHE A 82 -0.40 -9.99 2.36
N GLU A 83 -0.68 -11.15 2.96
CA GLU A 83 -1.96 -11.86 2.85
C GLU A 83 -3.18 -11.06 3.36
N ASP A 84 -2.98 -10.14 4.31
CA ASP A 84 -4.07 -9.31 4.86
C ASP A 84 -4.56 -8.24 3.86
N VAL A 85 -3.73 -7.89 2.89
CA VAL A 85 -3.98 -6.76 1.98
C VAL A 85 -3.86 -7.11 0.51
N ALA A 86 -3.28 -8.25 0.15
CA ALA A 86 -3.07 -8.67 -1.23
C ALA A 86 -3.88 -9.92 -1.52
N THR A 87 -4.77 -9.83 -2.51
CA THR A 87 -5.51 -10.97 -3.03
C THR A 87 -4.99 -11.26 -4.44
N PRO A 88 -4.56 -12.50 -4.76
CA PRO A 88 -4.20 -12.84 -6.13
C PRO A 88 -5.44 -12.64 -7.02
N GLU A 89 -5.27 -11.93 -8.15
CA GLU A 89 -6.32 -11.86 -9.16
C GLU A 89 -6.19 -13.13 -10.01
N THR A 90 -6.90 -14.18 -9.60
CA THR A 90 -7.10 -15.35 -10.47
C THR A 90 -8.00 -14.90 -11.63
N ASP A 91 -7.71 -15.31 -12.86
CA ASP A 91 -8.50 -15.04 -14.08
C ASP A 91 -9.98 -15.52 -14.05
N GLU A 92 -10.50 -15.92 -12.88
CA GLU A 92 -11.88 -16.36 -12.64
C GLU A 92 -12.89 -15.19 -12.54
N ASP A 93 -12.45 -13.93 -12.69
CA ASP A 93 -13.34 -12.74 -12.69
C ASP A 93 -13.65 -12.22 -14.11
N SER A 94 -13.27 -12.98 -15.15
CA SER A 94 -13.54 -12.62 -16.56
C SER A 94 -14.79 -13.28 -17.15
N ALA A 95 -15.67 -13.85 -16.31
CA ALA A 95 -16.93 -14.46 -16.71
C ALA A 95 -18.11 -13.96 -15.85
N ALA A 96 -18.60 -12.75 -16.12
CA ALA A 96 -19.94 -12.30 -15.74
C ALA A 96 -20.46 -11.26 -16.73
#